data_AF-A0A7V3BKU5-F1
#
_entry.id   AF-A0A7V3BKU5-F1
#
_cell.length_a   1.000
_cell.length_b   1.000
_cell.length_c   1.000
_cell.angle_alpha   90.00
_cell.angle_beta   90.00
_cell.angle_gamma   90.00
#
_symmetry.space_group_name_H-M   'P 1'
#
loop_
_entity.id
_entity.type
_entity.pdbx_description
1 polymer ?
#
loop_
_entity_poly.entity_id
_entity_poly.type
_entity_poly.pdbx_seq_one_letter_code
_entity_poly.pdbx_strand_id
1 'polypeptide(L)'
;MFQVHELFSPWTAIEPPPLYVGANRPRMLRMAAHQASGVMFTDMPVAYAPSLVAQVRAGLAEAGRSSGAFRISNWFVWNVQETWAAAFELARRQLGFRLYYIRDVARPLGMTEAEAQELERRQPEMIRAAVEGREPWLPAESLTERLIRQLTLSGGLEDLDDCIERLDGQARGMGLERVP
;
A
#
# COMPACT_ATOMS: atom_id res chain seq x y z
N MET A 1 25.26 -32.98 -1.28
CA MET A 1 25.30 -31.97 -2.37
C MET A 1 24.79 -32.66 -3.62
N PHE A 2 23.76 -32.13 -4.27
CA PHE A 2 23.18 -32.74 -5.47
C PHE A 2 23.72 -32.02 -6.70
N GLN A 3 24.07 -32.77 -7.75
CA GLN A 3 24.49 -32.24 -9.04
C GLN A 3 23.56 -32.79 -10.12
N VAL A 4 23.19 -31.92 -11.06
CA VAL A 4 22.44 -32.29 -12.26
C VAL A 4 23.40 -32.18 -13.45
N HIS A 5 23.49 -33.26 -14.22
CA HIS A 5 24.22 -33.30 -15.48
C HIS A 5 23.22 -33.23 -16.64
N GLU A 6 23.63 -32.62 -17.76
CA GLU A 6 22.83 -32.52 -18.99
C GLU A 6 21.48 -31.77 -18.86
N LEU A 7 21.39 -30.81 -17.93
CA LEU A 7 20.21 -29.94 -17.87
C LEU A 7 20.13 -29.06 -19.12
N PHE A 8 19.30 -29.45 -20.08
CA PHE A 8 18.87 -28.57 -21.15
C PHE A 8 17.75 -27.67 -20.61
N SER A 9 18.09 -26.42 -20.32
CA SER A 9 17.12 -25.38 -19.96
C SER A 9 17.17 -24.28 -21.04
N PRO A 10 16.17 -24.20 -21.94
CA PRO A 10 16.11 -23.12 -22.92
C PRO A 10 15.96 -21.74 -22.27
N TRP A 11 15.64 -21.70 -20.97
CA TRP A 11 15.47 -20.50 -20.16
C TRP A 11 16.78 -19.82 -19.78
N THR A 12 17.95 -20.47 -19.92
CA THR A 12 19.24 -19.84 -19.62
C THR A 12 19.61 -18.72 -20.58
N ALA A 13 19.04 -18.72 -21.78
CA ALA A 13 19.25 -17.71 -22.81
C ALA A 13 18.25 -16.54 -22.74
N ILE A 14 17.29 -16.58 -21.81
CA ILE A 14 16.21 -15.59 -21.71
C ILE A 14 16.49 -14.65 -20.54
N GLU A 15 16.39 -13.34 -20.79
CA GLU A 15 16.45 -12.34 -19.74
C GLU A 15 15.25 -12.53 -18.79
N PRO A 16 15.46 -12.66 -17.47
CA PRO A 16 14.36 -12.82 -16.52
C PRO A 16 13.42 -11.61 -16.57
N PRO A 17 12.09 -11.83 -16.51
CA PRO A 17 11.16 -10.71 -16.42
C PRO A 17 11.39 -9.92 -15.12
N PRO A 18 11.09 -8.60 -15.11
CA PRO A 18 11.17 -7.80 -13.90
C PRO A 18 10.37 -8.40 -12.73
N LEU A 19 11.01 -8.56 -11.57
CA LEU A 19 10.37 -9.10 -10.37
C LEU A 19 9.86 -7.95 -9.48
N TYR A 20 8.57 -7.95 -9.16
CA TYR A 20 7.98 -7.01 -8.21
C TYR A 20 7.53 -7.74 -6.95
N VAL A 21 7.81 -7.15 -5.79
CA VAL A 21 7.46 -7.74 -4.49
C VAL A 21 6.53 -6.82 -3.72
N GLY A 22 5.40 -7.35 -3.26
CA GLY A 22 4.55 -6.67 -2.27
C GLY A 22 5.24 -6.67 -0.91
N ALA A 23 5.64 -5.50 -0.40
CA ALA A 23 6.40 -5.41 0.84
C ALA A 23 6.16 -4.09 1.59
N ASN A 24 5.93 -4.21 2.90
CA ASN A 24 5.75 -3.04 3.78
C ASN A 24 6.58 -3.13 5.07
N ARG A 25 7.04 -4.33 5.45
CA ARG A 25 7.85 -4.53 6.68
C ARG A 25 9.34 -4.38 6.38
N PRO A 26 10.17 -3.89 7.33
CA PRO A 26 11.57 -3.58 7.09
C PRO A 26 12.40 -4.72 6.47
N ARG A 27 12.24 -5.95 6.97
CA ARG A 27 12.93 -7.13 6.42
C ARG A 27 12.49 -7.48 5.00
N MET A 28 11.20 -7.27 4.69
CA MET A 28 10.66 -7.50 3.34
C MET A 28 11.17 -6.44 2.37
N LEU A 29 11.20 -5.16 2.79
CA LEU A 29 11.72 -4.06 1.98
C LEU A 29 13.20 -4.25 1.68
N ARG A 30 13.98 -4.67 2.67
CA ARG A 30 15.38 -5.04 2.49
C ARG A 30 15.50 -6.19 1.49
N MET A 31 14.78 -7.29 1.68
CA MET A 31 14.79 -8.41 0.74
C MET A 31 14.45 -7.96 -0.69
N ALA A 32 13.40 -7.15 -0.87
CA ALA A 32 13.01 -6.63 -2.17
C ALA A 32 14.12 -5.75 -2.80
N ALA A 33 14.74 -4.88 -2.01
CA ALA A 33 15.85 -4.05 -2.46
C ALA A 33 17.07 -4.88 -2.91
N HIS A 34 17.30 -6.07 -2.34
CA HIS A 34 18.38 -6.96 -2.76
C HIS A 34 18.04 -7.81 -3.99
N GLN A 35 16.78 -8.27 -4.12
CA GLN A 35 16.44 -9.38 -5.03
C GLN A 35 15.44 -9.01 -6.15
N ALA A 36 14.71 -7.90 -6.01
CA ALA A 36 13.62 -7.54 -6.93
C ALA A 36 14.00 -6.41 -7.88
N SER A 37 13.25 -6.26 -8.96
CA SER A 37 13.28 -5.10 -9.86
C SER A 37 12.41 -3.94 -9.36
N GLY A 38 11.47 -4.24 -8.46
CA GLY A 38 10.64 -3.21 -7.82
C GLY A 38 9.90 -3.71 -6.59
N VAL A 39 9.27 -2.75 -5.91
CA VAL A 39 8.47 -2.99 -4.70
C VAL A 39 7.11 -2.32 -4.83
N MET A 40 6.09 -3.00 -4.30
CA MET A 40 4.73 -2.49 -4.22
C MET A 40 4.34 -2.37 -2.74
N PHE A 41 4.05 -1.15 -2.30
CA PHE A 41 3.42 -0.89 -1.00
C PHE A 41 1.91 -1.10 -1.10
N THR A 42 1.21 -1.16 0.05
CA THR A 42 -0.25 -1.26 0.09
C THR A 42 -0.87 -0.15 0.91
N ASP A 43 -1.76 0.61 0.28
CA ASP A 43 -2.60 1.65 0.86
C ASP A 43 -1.82 2.64 1.75
N MET A 44 -0.54 2.89 1.46
CA MET A 44 0.31 3.70 2.34
C MET A 44 -0.04 5.17 2.18
N PRO A 45 -0.33 5.90 3.27
CA PRO A 45 -0.66 7.31 3.18
C PRO A 45 0.57 8.14 2.78
N VAL A 46 0.35 9.26 2.09
CA VAL A 46 1.41 10.21 1.67
C VAL A 46 2.35 10.56 2.82
N ALA A 47 1.80 10.73 4.02
CA ALA A 47 2.56 11.13 5.20
C ALA A 47 3.56 10.05 5.69
N TYR A 48 3.38 8.78 5.29
CA TYR A 48 4.22 7.66 5.71
C TYR A 48 5.06 7.06 4.57
N ALA A 49 4.54 7.06 3.35
CA ALA A 49 5.21 6.46 2.19
C ALA A 49 6.67 6.92 1.94
N PRO A 50 7.05 8.21 2.16
CA PRO A 50 8.44 8.65 2.02
C PRO A 50 9.41 7.90 2.93
N SER A 51 8.98 7.49 4.13
CA SER A 51 9.79 6.70 5.05
C SER A 51 10.07 5.29 4.52
N LEU A 52 9.12 4.69 3.79
CA LEU A 52 9.31 3.40 3.13
C LEU A 52 10.23 3.52 1.92
N VAL A 53 10.07 4.59 1.12
CA VAL A 53 10.98 4.90 0.02
C VAL A 53 12.41 5.05 0.53
N ALA A 54 12.61 5.73 1.66
CA ALA A 54 13.93 5.86 2.27
C ALA A 54 14.54 4.50 2.68
N GLN A 55 13.73 3.59 3.26
CA GLN A 55 14.18 2.23 3.60
C GLN A 55 14.57 1.43 2.35
N VAL A 56 13.80 1.53 1.27
CA VAL A 56 14.12 0.89 -0.01
C VAL A 56 15.44 1.42 -0.58
N ARG A 57 15.61 2.75 -0.60
CA ARG A 57 16.86 3.39 -1.06
C ARG A 57 18.06 2.97 -0.23
N ALA A 58 17.91 2.87 1.09
CA ALA A 58 18.97 2.38 1.98
C ALA A 58 19.32 0.91 1.69
N GLY A 59 18.32 0.04 1.48
CA GLY A 59 18.55 -1.35 1.10
C GLY A 59 19.23 -1.51 -0.26
N LEU A 60 18.91 -0.65 -1.23
CA LEU A 60 19.57 -0.64 -2.55
C LEU A 60 21.04 -0.23 -2.42
N ALA A 61 21.33 0.80 -1.62
CA ALA A 61 22.69 1.22 -1.33
C ALA A 61 23.50 0.11 -0.62
N GLU A 62 22.90 -0.58 0.36
CA GLU A 62 23.50 -1.73 1.04
C GLU A 62 23.80 -2.89 0.07
N ALA A 63 22.94 -3.11 -0.92
CA ALA A 63 23.11 -4.12 -1.95
C ALA A 63 24.07 -3.71 -3.10
N GLY A 64 24.60 -2.48 -3.08
CA GLY A 64 25.40 -1.95 -4.19
C GLY A 64 24.62 -1.78 -5.49
N ARG A 65 23.29 -1.62 -5.42
CA ARG A 65 22.39 -1.53 -6.58
C ARG A 65 21.99 -0.08 -6.86
N SER A 66 21.89 0.28 -8.14
CA SER A 66 21.37 1.59 -8.56
C SER A 66 19.87 1.70 -8.28
N SER A 67 19.44 2.86 -7.80
CA SER A 67 18.03 3.19 -7.62
C SER A 67 17.31 3.55 -8.93
N GLY A 68 18.04 3.93 -9.99
CA GLY A 68 17.43 4.46 -11.22
C GLY A 68 16.57 3.45 -11.99
N ALA A 69 16.89 2.16 -11.89
CA ALA A 69 16.11 1.09 -12.53
C ALA A 69 15.05 0.49 -11.59
N PHE A 70 15.12 0.76 -10.28
CA PHE A 70 14.25 0.13 -9.30
C PHE A 70 12.90 0.83 -9.23
N ARG A 71 11.81 0.09 -9.42
CA ARG A 71 10.46 0.66 -9.47
C ARG A 71 9.77 0.60 -8.12
N ILE A 72 9.12 1.70 -7.73
CA ILE A 72 8.33 1.77 -6.51
C ILE A 72 6.90 2.10 -6.91
N SER A 73 5.95 1.29 -6.45
CA SER A 73 4.53 1.55 -6.57
C SER A 73 3.85 1.49 -5.21
N ASN A 74 2.70 2.15 -5.09
CA ASN A 74 1.83 2.04 -3.93
C ASN A 74 0.44 1.67 -4.45
N TRP A 75 -0.01 0.48 -4.09
CA TRP A 75 -1.31 -0.04 -4.52
C TRP A 75 -2.40 0.55 -3.62
N PHE A 76 -3.39 1.20 -4.22
CA PHE A 76 -4.54 1.75 -3.50
C PHE A 76 -5.82 1.05 -3.92
N VAL A 77 -6.73 0.88 -2.97
CA VAL A 77 -8.13 0.63 -3.31
C VAL A 77 -8.75 1.87 -3.96
N TRP A 78 -9.41 1.65 -5.10
CA TRP A 78 -10.13 2.67 -5.86
C TRP A 78 -11.63 2.44 -5.73
N ASN A 79 -12.34 3.38 -5.12
CA ASN A 79 -13.78 3.32 -4.86
C ASN A 79 -14.46 4.56 -5.44
N VAL A 80 -14.48 4.67 -6.77
CA VAL A 80 -15.27 5.71 -7.44
C VAL A 80 -16.66 5.17 -7.74
N GLN A 81 -17.69 5.90 -7.30
CA GLN A 81 -19.10 5.54 -7.47
C GLN A 81 -19.87 6.71 -8.10
N GLU A 82 -21.16 6.54 -8.36
CA GLU A 82 -22.01 7.63 -8.89
C GLU A 82 -22.05 8.86 -7.97
N THR A 83 -21.90 8.67 -6.65
CA THR A 83 -21.92 9.75 -5.66
C THR A 83 -20.91 9.48 -4.54
N TRP A 84 -20.45 10.55 -3.87
CA TRP A 84 -19.63 10.42 -2.66
C TRP A 84 -20.25 9.49 -1.61
N ALA A 85 -21.57 9.59 -1.36
CA ALA A 85 -22.24 8.79 -0.35
C ALA A 85 -22.15 7.29 -0.65
N ALA A 86 -22.34 6.89 -1.91
CA ALA A 86 -22.20 5.50 -2.32
C ALA A 86 -20.74 5.00 -2.19
N ALA A 87 -19.77 5.83 -2.55
CA ALA A 87 -18.34 5.51 -2.40
C ALA A 87 -17.95 5.36 -0.92
N PHE A 88 -18.43 6.26 -0.07
CA PHE A 88 -18.19 6.24 1.36
C PHE A 88 -18.77 4.99 2.03
N GLU A 89 -20.01 4.61 1.71
CA GLU A 89 -20.63 3.40 2.25
C GLU A 89 -19.86 2.12 1.86
N LEU A 90 -19.39 2.04 0.61
CA LEU A 90 -18.56 0.93 0.16
C LEU A 90 -17.22 0.89 0.92
N ALA A 91 -16.55 2.04 1.04
CA ALA A 91 -15.27 2.16 1.71
C ALA A 91 -15.38 1.86 3.22
N ARG A 92 -16.43 2.31 3.91
CA ARG A 92 -16.61 2.03 5.34
C ARG A 92 -16.79 0.55 5.60
N ARG A 93 -17.56 -0.16 4.76
CA ARG A 93 -17.78 -1.61 4.89
C ARG A 93 -16.49 -2.41 4.74
N GLN A 94 -15.54 -1.92 3.94
CA GLN A 94 -14.27 -2.59 3.68
C GLN A 94 -13.10 -2.04 4.51
N LEU A 95 -13.33 -1.07 5.40
CA LEU A 95 -12.26 -0.35 6.11
C LEU A 95 -11.32 -1.29 6.87
N GLY A 96 -11.82 -2.39 7.43
CA GLY A 96 -11.00 -3.38 8.15
C GLY A 96 -9.81 -3.91 7.33
N PHE A 97 -9.95 -4.06 6.01
CA PHE A 97 -8.87 -4.51 5.13
C PHE A 97 -7.76 -3.48 4.91
N ARG A 98 -7.97 -2.23 5.33
CA ARG A 98 -6.97 -1.14 5.23
C ARG A 98 -6.15 -0.96 6.50
N LEU A 99 -6.48 -1.69 7.58
CA LEU A 99 -5.89 -1.47 8.91
C LEU A 99 -4.65 -2.33 9.22
N TYR A 100 -4.13 -3.12 8.27
CA TYR A 100 -3.01 -4.07 8.52
C TYR A 100 -1.73 -3.41 9.04
N TYR A 101 -1.55 -2.13 8.77
CA TYR A 101 -0.39 -1.33 9.19
C TYR A 101 -0.80 -0.13 10.05
N ILE A 102 -1.99 -0.17 10.67
CA ILE A 102 -2.56 0.98 11.37
C ILE A 102 -1.61 1.54 12.44
N ARG A 103 -0.90 0.66 13.15
CA ARG A 103 0.08 1.04 14.18
C ARG A 103 1.27 1.82 13.63
N ASP A 104 1.69 1.51 12.42
CA ASP A 104 2.82 2.17 11.76
C ASP A 104 2.41 3.55 11.22
N VAL A 105 1.17 3.67 10.73
CA VAL A 105 0.68 4.89 10.07
C VAL A 105 -0.08 5.84 11.01
N ALA A 106 -0.52 5.40 12.18
CA ALA A 106 -1.45 6.16 13.03
C ALA A 106 -0.96 7.58 13.35
N ARG A 107 0.30 7.70 13.78
CA ARG A 107 0.89 9.00 14.12
C ARG A 107 0.95 9.94 12.92
N PRO A 108 1.47 9.53 11.73
CA PRO A 108 1.36 10.29 10.49
C PRO A 108 -0.08 10.72 10.13
N LEU A 109 -1.10 9.94 10.50
CA LEU A 109 -2.51 10.25 10.27
C LEU A 109 -3.15 11.11 11.38
N GLY A 110 -2.35 11.60 12.33
CA GLY A 110 -2.82 12.43 13.44
C GLY A 110 -3.74 11.68 14.40
N MET A 111 -3.55 10.37 14.53
CA MET A 111 -4.29 9.52 15.47
C MET A 111 -3.53 9.43 16.80
N THR A 112 -4.31 9.28 17.86
CA THR A 112 -3.78 8.91 19.17
C THR A 112 -3.39 7.44 19.20
N GLU A 113 -2.54 7.12 20.16
CA GLU A 113 -2.13 5.74 20.45
C GLU A 113 -3.33 4.85 20.82
N ALA A 114 -4.30 5.37 21.57
CA ALA A 114 -5.50 4.65 21.96
C ALA A 114 -6.42 4.33 20.76
N GLU A 115 -6.62 5.28 19.84
CA GLU A 115 -7.37 5.04 18.61
C GLU A 115 -6.72 3.94 17.76
N ALA A 116 -5.39 3.98 17.63
CA ALA A 116 -4.64 2.99 16.88
C ALA A 116 -4.74 1.58 17.48
N GLN A 117 -4.68 1.47 18.81
CA GLN A 117 -4.83 0.18 19.52
C GLN A 117 -6.25 -0.38 19.36
N GLU A 118 -7.27 0.46 19.50
CA GLU A 118 -8.65 0.00 19.34
C GLU A 118 -8.92 -0.48 17.91
N LEU A 119 -8.42 0.24 16.90
CA LEU A 119 -8.56 -0.17 15.50
C LEU A 119 -7.85 -1.48 15.19
N GLU A 120 -6.64 -1.68 15.69
CA GLU A 120 -5.92 -2.97 15.56
C GLU A 120 -6.70 -4.11 16.24
N ARG A 121 -7.20 -3.87 17.47
CA ARG A 121 -7.97 -4.85 18.24
C ARG A 121 -9.28 -5.23 17.55
N ARG A 122 -9.96 -4.26 16.93
CA ARG A 122 -11.25 -4.43 16.24
C ARG A 122 -11.13 -4.93 14.80
N GLN A 123 -9.96 -4.78 14.17
CA GLN A 123 -9.77 -5.14 12.76
C GLN A 123 -10.28 -6.55 12.41
N PRO A 124 -9.99 -7.63 13.15
CA PRO A 124 -10.44 -8.97 12.78
C PRO A 124 -11.98 -9.10 12.76
N GLU A 125 -12.67 -8.41 13.66
CA GLU A 125 -14.13 -8.35 13.71
C GLU A 125 -14.70 -7.60 12.50
N MET A 126 -14.08 -6.47 12.15
CA MET A 126 -14.48 -5.67 10.98
C MET A 126 -14.35 -6.47 9.69
N ILE A 127 -13.21 -7.15 9.50
CA ILE A 127 -12.96 -8.01 8.33
C ILE A 127 -13.98 -9.16 8.28
N ARG A 128 -14.24 -9.82 9.41
CA ARG A 128 -15.22 -10.90 9.47
C ARG A 128 -16.61 -10.43 9.08
N ALA A 129 -17.05 -9.30 9.62
CA ALA A 129 -18.36 -8.73 9.28
C ALA A 129 -18.48 -8.44 7.78
N ALA A 130 -17.45 -7.85 7.18
CA ALA A 130 -17.42 -7.57 5.74
C ALA A 130 -17.52 -8.83 4.88
N VAL A 131 -16.78 -9.90 5.22
CA VAL A 131 -16.83 -11.19 4.52
C VAL A 131 -18.19 -11.87 4.64
N GLU A 132 -18.85 -11.73 5.80
CA GLU A 132 -20.17 -12.29 6.08
C GLU A 132 -21.33 -11.42 5.55
N GLY A 133 -21.05 -10.28 4.92
CA GLY A 133 -22.06 -9.34 4.43
C GLY A 133 -22.83 -8.61 5.55
N ARG A 134 -22.26 -8.56 6.76
CA ARG A 134 -22.81 -7.84 7.92
C ARG A 134 -22.18 -6.44 8.05
N GLU A 135 -22.85 -5.57 8.79
CA GLU A 135 -22.31 -4.26 9.15
C GLU A 135 -21.12 -4.40 10.11
N PRO A 136 -19.92 -3.85 9.77
CA PRO A 136 -18.77 -3.86 10.66
C PRO A 136 -18.90 -2.81 11.75
N TRP A 137 -18.23 -3.04 12.88
CA TRP A 137 -17.96 -1.98 13.84
C TRP A 137 -17.12 -0.88 13.19
N LEU A 138 -17.36 0.38 13.54
CA LEU A 138 -16.61 1.53 13.04
C LEU A 138 -16.23 2.45 14.20
N PRO A 139 -15.10 3.17 14.10
CA PRO A 139 -14.76 4.23 15.05
C PRO A 139 -15.68 5.45 14.86
N ALA A 140 -15.43 6.52 15.61
CA ALA A 140 -16.09 7.81 15.40
C ALA A 140 -16.09 8.21 13.91
N GLU A 141 -17.19 8.82 13.45
CA GLU A 141 -17.41 9.16 12.05
C GLU A 141 -16.27 10.00 11.46
N SER A 142 -15.78 10.98 12.22
CA SER A 142 -14.64 11.82 11.81
C SER A 142 -13.33 11.04 11.63
N LEU A 143 -13.10 9.99 12.43
CA LEU A 143 -11.94 9.10 12.25
C LEU A 143 -12.15 8.17 11.05
N THR A 144 -13.37 7.64 10.88
CA THR A 144 -13.74 6.82 9.72
C THR A 144 -13.52 7.58 8.41
N GLU A 145 -14.03 8.81 8.31
CA GLU A 145 -13.85 9.65 7.12
C GLU A 145 -12.38 9.98 6.86
N ARG A 146 -11.62 10.32 7.90
CA ARG A 146 -10.19 10.57 7.76
C ARG A 146 -9.45 9.34 7.23
N LEU A 147 -9.72 8.16 7.78
CA LEU A 147 -9.09 6.91 7.34
C LEU A 147 -9.44 6.61 5.89
N ILE A 148 -10.71 6.74 5.49
CA ILE A 148 -11.13 6.55 4.09
C ILE A 148 -10.40 7.54 3.18
N ARG A 149 -10.36 8.84 3.52
CA ARG A 149 -9.67 9.85 2.71
C ARG A 149 -8.15 9.68 2.65
N GLN A 150 -7.51 9.00 3.61
CA GLN A 150 -6.05 8.86 3.63
C GLN A 150 -5.55 7.51 3.14
N LEU A 151 -6.36 6.45 3.26
CA LEU A 151 -6.00 5.07 2.93
C LEU A 151 -6.69 4.54 1.67
N THR A 152 -7.57 5.32 1.04
CA THR A 152 -8.30 4.91 -0.15
C THR A 152 -8.39 6.04 -1.16
N LEU A 153 -8.59 5.70 -2.44
CA LEU A 153 -9.02 6.65 -3.47
C LEU A 153 -10.53 6.48 -3.68
N SER A 154 -11.31 7.03 -2.74
CA SER A 154 -12.78 7.05 -2.78
C SER A 154 -13.31 8.42 -3.20
N GLY A 155 -14.37 8.44 -4.02
CA GLY A 155 -15.01 9.66 -4.54
C GLY A 155 -16.29 9.37 -5.34
N GLY A 156 -17.14 10.37 -5.54
CA GLY A 156 -18.18 10.34 -6.57
C GLY A 156 -17.60 10.60 -7.97
N LEU A 157 -18.44 10.56 -9.00
CA LEU A 157 -18.03 10.96 -10.37
C LEU A 157 -17.67 12.45 -10.42
N GLU A 158 -18.34 13.24 -9.58
CA GLU A 158 -18.05 14.65 -9.33
C GLU A 158 -16.66 14.89 -8.70
N ASP A 159 -16.10 13.89 -8.00
CA ASP A 159 -14.81 13.96 -7.31
C ASP A 159 -13.67 13.26 -8.08
N LEU A 160 -13.89 12.89 -9.34
CA LEU A 160 -12.92 12.09 -10.10
C LEU A 160 -11.58 12.82 -10.26
N ASP A 161 -11.63 14.12 -10.59
CA ASP A 161 -10.43 14.94 -10.72
C ASP A 161 -9.67 15.04 -9.39
N ASP A 162 -10.37 15.15 -8.27
CA ASP A 162 -9.78 15.14 -6.94
C ASP A 162 -9.11 13.79 -6.60
N CYS A 163 -9.70 12.67 -7.04
CA CYS A 163 -9.10 11.35 -6.89
C CYS A 163 -7.80 11.22 -7.70
N ILE A 164 -7.77 11.75 -8.92
CA ILE A 164 -6.58 11.78 -9.78
C ILE A 164 -5.50 12.68 -9.16
N GLU A 165 -5.86 13.87 -8.69
CA GLU A 165 -4.93 14.80 -8.05
C GLU A 165 -4.32 14.20 -6.76
N ARG A 166 -5.12 13.45 -5.98
CA ARG A 166 -4.62 12.72 -4.81
C ARG A 166 -3.66 11.59 -5.21
N LEU A 167 -3.93 10.88 -6.30
CA LEU A 167 -3.00 9.88 -6.85
C LEU A 167 -1.68 10.52 -7.28
N ASP A 168 -1.72 11.65 -7.98
CA ASP A 168 -0.50 12.37 -8.39
C ASP A 168 0.22 13.04 -7.22
N GLY A 169 -0.54 13.50 -6.22
CA GLY A 169 -0.02 13.95 -4.93
C GLY A 169 0.77 12.86 -4.20
N GLN A 170 0.35 11.59 -4.29
CA GLN A 170 1.08 10.46 -3.73
C GLN A 170 2.43 10.25 -4.42
N ALA A 171 2.47 10.27 -5.76
CA ALA A 171 3.72 10.15 -6.50
C ALA A 171 4.72 11.27 -6.16
N ARG A 172 4.23 12.53 -6.15
CA ARG A 172 5.04 13.70 -5.77
C ARG A 172 5.52 13.62 -4.32
N GLY A 173 4.63 13.26 -3.40
CA GLY A 173 4.96 13.13 -1.98
C GLY A 173 6.04 12.08 -1.69
N MET A 174 6.04 10.98 -2.45
CA MET A 174 7.08 9.95 -2.39
C MET A 174 8.40 10.36 -3.07
N GLY A 175 8.45 11.50 -3.76
CA GLY A 175 9.60 11.92 -4.56
C GLY A 175 9.89 10.95 -5.69
N LEU A 176 8.83 10.45 -6.33
CA LEU A 176 8.89 9.55 -7.48
C LEU A 176 8.51 10.31 -8.74
N GLU A 177 9.22 10.02 -9.83
CA GLU A 177 8.86 10.48 -11.17
C GLU A 177 8.04 9.40 -11.86
N ARG A 178 6.98 9.80 -12.57
CA ARG A 178 6.25 8.87 -13.44
C ARG A 178 7.20 8.40 -14.54
N VAL A 179 7.28 7.10 -14.74
CA VAL A 179 7.98 6.56 -15.91
C VAL A 179 6.99 6.56 -17.08
N PRO A 180 7.39 7.04 -18.27
CA PRO A 180 6.56 7.03 -19.47
C PRO A 180 6.13 5.62 -19.89
#